data_AF-A0A352JTM1-F1
#
_entry.id   AF-A0A352JTM1-F1
#
_cell.length_a   1.000
_cell.length_b   1.000
_cell.length_c   1.000
_cell.angle_alpha   90.00
_cell.angle_beta   90.00
_cell.angle_gamma   90.00
#
_symmetry.space_group_name_H-M   'P 1'
#
loop_
_entity.id
_entity.type
_entity.pdbx_description
1 polymer ?
#
loop_
_entity_poly.entity_id
_entity_poly.type
_entity_poly.pdbx_seq_one_letter_code
_entity_poly.pdbx_strand_id
1 'polypeptide(L)'
;VEKADSSLAVVEGVARKKDSKGSNAKLEVRFAPSWLGWVPFVWGTYWIIDLAPDYSNAAVGDPSRKYLWILSRSPEMDRNTYDAILGRLKNMGYDTDKLITTRQERNAQ
;
A
#
# COMPACT_ATOMS: atom_id res chain seq x y z
N VAL A 1 -3.90 19.71 17.52
CA VAL A 1 -2.97 18.73 16.90
C VAL A 1 -2.78 17.63 17.92
N GLU A 2 -3.46 16.51 17.71
CA GLU A 2 -3.38 15.34 18.59
C GLU A 2 -1.94 14.83 18.54
N LYS A 3 -1.24 14.85 19.67
CA LYS A 3 0.08 14.23 19.78
C LYS A 3 -0.14 12.74 19.64
N ALA A 4 0.15 12.20 18.46
CA ALA A 4 0.39 10.77 18.33
C ALA A 4 1.39 10.39 19.43
N ASP A 5 1.02 9.43 20.26
CA ASP A 5 1.93 8.78 21.19
C ASP A 5 3.18 8.38 20.39
N SER A 6 4.34 8.93 20.77
CA SER A 6 5.63 8.65 20.15
C SER A 6 6.11 7.20 20.36
N SER A 7 5.25 6.33 20.88
CA SER A 7 5.45 4.88 20.88
C SER A 7 5.34 4.31 19.47
N LEU A 8 6.30 3.44 19.11
CA LEU A 8 6.23 2.69 17.87
C LEU A 8 5.11 1.66 17.97
N ALA A 9 4.10 1.79 17.11
CA ALA A 9 3.07 0.79 16.94
C ALA A 9 3.49 -0.21 15.85
N VAL A 10 3.63 -1.48 16.22
CA VAL A 10 3.94 -2.59 15.30
C VAL A 10 2.72 -3.47 15.14
N VAL A 11 2.39 -3.81 13.90
CA VAL A 11 1.32 -4.74 13.56
C VAL A 11 1.88 -5.84 12.67
N GLU A 12 1.71 -7.09 13.08
CA GLU A 12 2.06 -8.25 12.27
C GLU A 12 0.87 -8.69 11.40
N GLY A 13 1.15 -9.03 10.14
CA GLY A 13 0.13 -9.40 9.18
C GLY A 13 0.58 -10.53 8.26
N VAL A 14 -0.39 -11.17 7.62
CA VAL A 14 -0.16 -12.25 6.65
C VAL A 14 -0.74 -11.85 5.30
N ALA A 15 0.09 -11.93 4.25
CA ALA A 15 -0.32 -11.74 2.86
C ALA A 15 -0.35 -13.09 2.13
N ARG A 16 -1.37 -13.32 1.30
CA ARG A 16 -1.46 -14.50 0.41
C ARG A 16 -2.00 -14.13 -0.96
N LYS A 17 -1.72 -14.95 -1.97
CA LYS A 17 -2.35 -14.81 -3.29
C LYS A 17 -3.85 -15.05 -3.18
N LYS A 18 -4.64 -14.19 -3.83
CA LYS A 18 -6.10 -14.36 -3.92
C LYS A 18 -6.49 -15.59 -4.75
N ASP A 19 -5.70 -15.90 -5.77
CA ASP A 19 -5.89 -17.06 -6.63
C ASP A 19 -4.53 -17.76 -6.84
N SER A 20 -4.48 -19.07 -6.61
CA SER A 20 -3.27 -19.88 -6.79
C SER A 20 -2.81 -19.92 -8.25
N LYS A 21 -3.74 -19.79 -9.21
CA LYS A 21 -3.49 -19.75 -10.66
C LYS A 21 -3.49 -18.32 -11.23
N GLY A 22 -3.84 -17.32 -10.43
CA GLY A 22 -3.91 -15.92 -10.84
C GLY A 22 -2.56 -15.19 -10.79
N SER A 23 -2.57 -13.94 -11.24
CA SER A 23 -1.39 -13.05 -11.17
C SER A 23 -0.87 -12.88 -9.74
N ASN A 24 0.44 -12.88 -9.57
CA ASN A 24 1.11 -12.61 -8.29
C ASN A 24 0.84 -11.19 -7.76
N ALA A 25 0.25 -10.30 -8.57
CA ALA A 25 -0.12 -8.95 -8.18
C ALA A 25 -1.44 -8.86 -7.40
N LYS A 26 -2.25 -9.93 -7.32
CA LYS A 26 -3.54 -9.93 -6.60
C LYS A 26 -3.42 -10.65 -5.27
N LEU A 27 -3.27 -9.88 -4.20
CA LEU A 27 -3.09 -10.39 -2.85
C LEU A 27 -4.30 -10.09 -1.96
N GLU A 28 -4.43 -10.87 -0.90
CA GLU A 28 -5.26 -10.60 0.25
C GLU A 28 -4.38 -10.54 1.50
N VAL A 29 -4.60 -9.54 2.35
CA VAL A 29 -3.80 -9.30 3.56
C VAL A 29 -4.71 -9.28 4.78
N ARG A 30 -4.28 -9.90 5.88
CA ARG A 30 -4.96 -9.79 7.18
C ARG A 30 -3.99 -9.32 8.28
N PHE A 31 -4.52 -8.56 9.22
CA PHE A 31 -3.82 -8.12 10.44
C PHE A 31 -4.54 -8.59 11.73
N ALA A 32 -5.47 -9.54 11.60
CA ALA A 32 -6.24 -10.10 12.72
C ALA A 32 -5.53 -11.34 13.34
N PRO A 33 -5.89 -11.76 14.56
CA PRO A 33 -5.37 -12.99 15.17
C PRO A 33 -5.52 -14.23 14.27
N SER A 34 -4.55 -15.15 14.33
CA SER A 34 -4.50 -16.33 13.45
C SER A 34 -5.73 -17.23 13.50
N TRP A 35 -6.36 -17.35 14.66
CA TRP A 35 -7.60 -18.13 14.81
C TRP A 35 -8.79 -17.52 14.05
N LEU A 36 -8.73 -16.24 13.66
CA LEU A 36 -9.77 -15.56 12.86
C LEU A 36 -9.47 -15.60 11.35
N GLY A 37 -8.40 -16.26 10.92
CA GLY A 37 -7.98 -16.31 9.51
C GLY A 37 -8.98 -16.97 8.55
N TRP A 38 -9.98 -17.70 9.06
CA TRP A 38 -11.06 -18.31 8.28
C TRP A 38 -12.20 -17.34 7.93
N VAL A 39 -12.28 -16.17 8.57
CA VAL A 39 -13.35 -15.19 8.37
C VAL A 39 -13.03 -14.31 7.15
N PRO A 40 -13.84 -14.28 6.07
CA PRO A 40 -13.51 -13.53 4.87
C PRO A 40 -13.35 -12.01 5.08
N PHE A 41 -14.12 -11.43 6.02
CA PHE A 41 -14.11 -9.99 6.27
C PHE A 41 -12.79 -9.44 6.85
N VAL A 42 -11.93 -10.29 7.41
CA VAL A 42 -10.63 -9.85 7.95
C VAL A 42 -9.53 -9.73 6.89
N TRP A 43 -9.83 -10.16 5.66
CA TRP A 43 -8.92 -10.11 4.53
C TRP A 43 -9.19 -8.86 3.68
N GLY A 44 -8.24 -7.93 3.70
CA GLY A 44 -8.22 -6.76 2.83
C GLY A 44 -7.67 -7.10 1.45
N THR A 45 -8.20 -6.46 0.41
CA THR A 45 -7.67 -6.58 -0.95
C THR A 45 -6.40 -5.74 -1.10
N TYR A 46 -5.34 -6.34 -1.63
CA TYR A 46 -4.03 -5.71 -1.80
C TYR A 46 -3.52 -5.99 -3.21
N TRP A 47 -3.85 -5.13 -4.17
CA TRP A 47 -3.48 -5.33 -5.57
C TRP A 47 -2.35 -4.39 -5.97
N ILE A 48 -1.25 -4.96 -6.49
CA ILE A 48 -0.16 -4.19 -7.08
C ILE A 48 -0.66 -3.70 -8.45
N ILE A 49 -0.90 -2.40 -8.56
CA ILE A 49 -1.49 -1.76 -9.75
C ILE A 49 -0.46 -0.99 -10.57
N ASP A 50 0.66 -0.59 -9.95
CA ASP A 50 1.81 0.01 -10.60
C ASP A 50 3.08 -0.47 -9.90
N LEU A 51 4.13 -0.79 -10.67
CA LEU A 51 5.38 -1.30 -10.13
C LEU A 51 6.53 -0.84 -11.02
N ALA A 52 7.53 -0.20 -10.41
CA ALA A 52 8.74 0.17 -11.12
C ALA A 52 9.52 -1.11 -11.52
N PRO A 53 10.16 -1.15 -12.71
CA PRO A 53 10.90 -2.34 -13.17
C PRO A 53 12.02 -2.79 -12.22
N ASP A 54 12.61 -1.84 -11.50
CA ASP A 54 13.66 -2.05 -10.49
C ASP A 54 13.11 -2.27 -9.07
N TYR A 55 11.78 -2.36 -8.91
CA TYR A 55 11.09 -2.52 -7.62
C TYR A 55 11.39 -1.39 -6.61
N SER A 56 11.87 -0.24 -7.08
CA SER A 56 12.13 0.93 -6.23
C SER A 56 10.84 1.50 -5.61
N ASN A 57 9.73 1.44 -6.35
CA ASN A 57 8.43 1.98 -5.97
C ASN A 57 7.30 1.07 -6.43
N ALA A 58 6.17 1.12 -5.71
CA ALA A 58 4.96 0.40 -6.08
C ALA A 58 3.72 1.21 -5.67
N ALA A 59 2.65 1.10 -6.45
CA ALA A 59 1.32 1.53 -6.03
C ALA A 59 0.45 0.31 -5.77
N VAL A 60 -0.26 0.35 -4.65
CA VAL A 60 -1.17 -0.71 -4.20
C VAL A 60 -2.54 -0.10 -3.99
N GLY A 61 -3.56 -0.78 -4.49
CA GLY A 61 -4.93 -0.36 -4.25
C GLY A 61 -5.90 -1.52 -4.32
N ASP A 62 -7.16 -1.18 -4.51
CA ASP A 62 -8.24 -2.14 -4.67
C ASP A 62 -9.16 -1.78 -5.86
N PRO A 63 -9.96 -2.73 -6.37
CA PRO A 63 -10.86 -2.50 -7.51
C PRO A 63 -11.94 -1.47 -7.27
N SER A 64 -12.37 -1.27 -6.02
CA SER A 64 -13.36 -0.24 -5.68
C SER A 64 -12.76 1.18 -5.67
N ARG A 65 -11.43 1.29 -5.78
CA ARG A 65 -10.65 2.53 -5.83
C ARG A 65 -10.83 3.41 -4.58
N LYS A 66 -11.30 2.81 -3.49
CA LYS A 66 -11.47 3.49 -2.21
C LYS A 66 -10.16 3.57 -1.44
N TYR A 67 -9.27 2.59 -1.67
CA TYR A 67 -7.98 2.53 -1.01
C TYR A 67 -6.83 2.56 -2.00
N LEU A 68 -5.81 3.33 -1.65
CA LEU A 68 -4.64 3.56 -2.47
C LEU A 68 -3.44 3.92 -1.58
N TRP A 69 -2.32 3.25 -1.82
CA TRP A 69 -1.04 3.51 -1.19
C TRP A 69 0.05 3.56 -2.25
N ILE A 70 0.97 4.51 -2.11
CA ILE A 70 2.21 4.59 -2.89
C ILE A 70 3.35 4.28 -1.93
N LEU A 71 4.14 3.28 -2.28
CA LEU A 71 5.22 2.74 -1.47
C LEU A 71 6.55 3.00 -2.16
N SER A 72 7.58 3.29 -1.36
CA SER A 72 8.96 3.45 -1.82
C SER A 72 9.90 2.64 -0.94
N ARG A 73 10.98 2.14 -1.54
CA ARG A 73 12.10 1.53 -0.81
C ARG A 73 12.96 2.55 -0.08
N SER A 74 12.86 3.82 -0.46
CA SER A 74 13.53 4.96 0.18
C SER A 74 12.52 5.76 1.02
N PRO A 75 12.93 6.40 2.14
CA PRO A 75 12.07 7.31 2.90
C PRO A 75 11.58 8.50 2.08
N GLU A 76 12.36 8.94 1.10
CA GLU A 76 12.01 10.04 0.20
C GLU A 76 11.97 9.53 -1.25
N MET A 77 10.91 9.93 -1.97
CA MET A 77 10.72 9.66 -3.39
C MET A 77 10.96 10.94 -4.19
N ASP A 78 11.66 10.82 -5.32
CA ASP A 78 11.80 11.92 -6.27
C ASP A 78 10.44 12.47 -6.73
N ARG A 79 10.34 13.80 -6.83
CA ARG A 79 9.06 14.46 -7.11
C ARG A 79 8.53 14.12 -8.50
N ASN A 80 9.39 14.06 -9.51
CA ASN A 80 8.97 13.75 -10.87
C ASN A 80 8.45 12.31 -10.95
N THR A 81 9.10 11.39 -10.25
CA THR A 81 8.67 9.99 -10.14
C THR A 81 7.29 9.90 -9.48
N TYR A 82 7.10 10.63 -8.37
CA TYR A 82 5.81 10.69 -7.68
C TYR A 82 4.70 11.25 -8.57
N ASP A 83 4.93 12.38 -9.23
CA ASP A 83 3.92 13.01 -10.11
C ASP A 83 3.60 12.12 -11.32
N ALA A 84 4.58 11.38 -11.85
CA ALA A 84 4.34 10.39 -12.91
C ALA A 84 3.47 9.22 -12.44
N ILE A 85 3.66 8.73 -11.20
CA ILE A 85 2.80 7.72 -10.57
C ILE A 85 1.38 8.27 -10.43
N LEU A 86 1.22 9.50 -9.92
CA LEU A 86 -0.10 10.14 -9.79
C LEU A 86 -0.82 10.24 -11.15
N GLY A 87 -0.11 10.61 -12.22
CA GLY A 87 -0.68 10.66 -13.56
C GLY A 87 -1.21 9.29 -14.02
N ARG A 88 -0.43 8.22 -13.82
CA ARG A 88 -0.88 6.85 -14.15
C ARG A 88 -2.09 6.43 -13.32
N LEU A 89 -2.11 6.74 -12.02
CA LEU A 89 -3.22 6.41 -11.12
C LEU A 89 -4.50 7.19 -11.46
N LYS A 90 -4.39 8.48 -11.82
CA LYS A 90 -5.52 9.28 -12.33
C LYS A 90 -6.10 8.66 -13.60
N ASN A 91 -5.26 8.21 -14.53
CA ASN A 91 -5.71 7.54 -15.74
C ASN A 91 -6.40 6.19 -15.47
N MET A 92 -6.03 5.52 -14.37
CA MET A 92 -6.74 4.32 -13.87
C MET A 92 -8.04 4.66 -13.12
N GLY A 93 -8.33 5.95 -12.94
CA GLY A 93 -9.55 6.47 -12.33
C GLY A 93 -9.56 6.44 -10.80
N TYR A 94 -8.39 6.47 -10.16
CA TYR A 94 -8.26 6.75 -8.73
C TYR A 94 -8.36 8.25 -8.47
N ASP A 95 -9.01 8.62 -7.38
CA ASP A 95 -9.06 9.99 -6.87
C ASP A 95 -7.81 10.27 -6.04
N THR A 96 -6.72 10.68 -6.70
CA THR A 96 -5.44 10.94 -6.04
C THR A 96 -5.44 12.19 -5.17
N ASP A 97 -6.44 13.06 -5.31
CA ASP A 97 -6.50 14.32 -4.55
C ASP A 97 -6.84 14.05 -3.07
N LYS A 98 -7.30 12.82 -2.76
CA LYS A 98 -7.48 12.30 -1.39
C LYS A 98 -6.20 11.73 -0.76
N LEU A 99 -5.11 11.60 -1.52
CA LEU A 99 -3.86 11.08 -0.97
C LEU A 99 -3.29 12.05 0.06
N ILE A 100 -2.92 11.49 1.21
CA ILE A 100 -2.21 12.22 2.26
C ILE A 100 -0.74 11.85 2.14
N THR A 101 0.13 12.85 2.00
CA THR A 101 1.57 12.63 2.01
C THR A 101 2.04 12.32 3.43
N THR A 102 2.59 11.12 3.63
CA THR A 102 3.14 10.71 4.92
C THR A 102 4.49 11.39 5.15
N ARG A 103 4.65 12.07 6.29
CA ARG A 103 5.97 12.53 6.75
C ARG A 103 6.81 11.30 7.12
N GLN A 104 7.91 11.10 6.41
CA GLN A 104 8.90 10.07 6.74
C GLN A 104 10.04 10.71 7.51
N GLU A 105 10.44 10.09 8.63
CA GLU A 105 11.66 10.49 9.33
C GLU A 105 12.85 9.79 8.67
N ARG A 106 13.88 10.58 8.34
CA ARG A 106 15.15 10.01 7.90
C ARG A 106 15.76 9.35 9.13
N ASN A 107 15.68 8.02 9.23
CA ASN A 107 16.50 7.29 10.19
C ASN A 107 17.96 7.61 9.84
N ALA A 108 18.58 8.51 10.61
CA ALA A 108 20.02 8.68 10.59
C ALA A 108 20.59 7.34 11.06
N GLN A 109 21.20 6.62 10.13
CA GLN A 109 22.01 5.44 10.44
C GLN A 109 23.27 5.88 11.19
#